data_AF-A0A921YSW0-F1
#
_entry.id   AF-A0A921YSW0-F1
#
_cell.length_a   1.000
_cell.length_b   1.000
_cell.length_c   1.000
_cell.angle_alpha   90.00
_cell.angle_beta   90.00
_cell.angle_gamma   90.00
#
_symmetry.space_group_name_H-M   'P 1'
#
loop_
_entity.id
_entity.type
_entity.pdbx_description
1 polymer ?
#
loop_
_entity_poly.entity_id
_entity_poly.type
_entity_poly.pdbx_seq_one_letter_code
_entity_poly.pdbx_strand_id
1 'polypeptide(L)'
;MYRQCCIFPPFFTRDIAKNCGALLTMNFIQGNITGFTRRTISRCKHWRCVLSKYDMLTPTGRLDDEKYYIHLDKWVELNPSFANAMLNAKVNCKLSFRHVMPLDPCEFYNFHGCIRNYIDLNCPAYVNTPQCAEVKEFHAECREFFYKK
;
A
#
# COMPACT_ATOMS: atom_id res chain seq x y z
N MET A 1 17.27 2.06 -9.74
CA MET A 1 16.86 1.91 -8.33
C MET A 1 15.74 2.92 -8.10
N TYR A 2 14.48 2.48 -8.00
CA TYR A 2 13.35 3.39 -7.73
C TYR A 2 13.58 4.03 -6.35
N ARG A 3 13.91 5.34 -6.33
CA ARG A 3 14.08 6.09 -5.09
C ARG A 3 12.70 6.39 -4.51
N GLN A 4 12.56 6.21 -3.20
CA GLN A 4 11.28 6.40 -2.50
C GLN A 4 11.00 7.90 -2.36
N CYS A 5 10.24 8.45 -3.31
CA CYS A 5 9.91 9.87 -3.34
C CYS A 5 8.60 10.22 -2.62
N CYS A 6 7.76 9.22 -2.34
CA CYS A 6 6.63 9.38 -1.43
C CYS A 6 6.98 8.80 -0.06
N ILE A 7 6.78 9.62 0.99
CA ILE A 7 6.91 9.18 2.37
C ILE A 7 5.51 8.97 2.93
N PHE A 8 5.06 7.72 3.02
CA PHE A 8 3.81 7.38 3.70
C PHE A 8 4.05 6.28 4.75
N PRO A 9 3.37 6.33 5.91
CA PRO A 9 3.48 5.28 6.92
C PRO A 9 2.98 3.92 6.41
N PRO A 10 3.52 2.81 6.93
CA PRO A 10 3.11 1.50 6.47
C PRO A 10 1.65 1.24 6.83
N PHE A 11 0.88 0.61 5.92
CA PHE A 11 -0.50 0.22 6.19
C PHE A 11 -0.61 -0.83 7.31
N PHE A 12 0.41 -1.67 7.46
CA PHE A 12 0.49 -2.68 8.51
C PHE A 12 1.73 -2.44 9.36
N THR A 13 1.67 -2.72 10.65
CA THR A 13 2.81 -2.48 11.54
C THR A 13 4.00 -3.32 11.11
N ARG A 14 5.20 -2.76 11.29
CA ARG A 14 6.45 -3.45 10.93
C ARG A 14 6.61 -4.75 11.74
N ASP A 15 6.15 -4.77 12.98
CA ASP A 15 6.24 -5.95 13.85
C ASP A 15 5.36 -7.09 13.36
N ILE A 16 4.11 -6.81 12.96
CA ILE A 16 3.25 -7.84 12.35
C ILE A 16 3.85 -8.30 11.02
N ALA A 17 4.34 -7.37 10.19
CA ALA A 17 4.99 -7.75 8.94
C ALA A 17 6.17 -8.70 9.17
N LYS A 18 7.07 -8.39 10.12
CA LYS A 18 8.22 -9.23 10.51
C LYS A 18 7.79 -10.57 11.08
N ASN A 19 6.79 -10.60 11.97
CA ASN A 19 6.24 -11.83 12.55
C ASN A 19 5.61 -12.73 11.47
N CYS A 20 5.09 -12.14 10.41
CA CYS A 20 4.61 -12.84 9.22
C CYS A 20 5.72 -13.10 8.18
N GLY A 21 6.98 -13.03 8.62
CA GLY A 21 8.17 -13.40 7.86
C GLY A 21 8.88 -12.25 7.16
N ALA A 22 8.29 -11.05 7.03
CA ALA A 22 8.86 -9.97 6.21
C ALA A 22 10.31 -9.62 6.60
N LEU A 23 11.22 -9.73 5.64
CA LEU A 23 12.59 -9.23 5.77
C LEU A 23 12.61 -7.74 5.38
N LEU A 24 12.83 -6.88 6.38
CA LEU A 24 12.96 -5.45 6.20
C LEU A 24 14.44 -5.07 6.18
N THR A 25 14.87 -4.38 5.12
CA THR A 25 16.22 -3.85 4.97
C THR A 25 16.13 -2.34 5.00
N MET A 26 16.97 -1.69 5.82
CA MET A 26 17.03 -0.23 5.84
C MET A 26 17.47 0.28 4.46
N ASN A 27 16.74 1.25 3.92
CA ASN A 27 16.98 1.82 2.60
C ASN A 27 17.62 3.21 2.68
N PHE A 28 17.08 4.08 3.55
CA PHE A 28 17.59 5.44 3.74
C PHE A 28 17.28 5.97 5.14
N ILE A 29 18.01 7.01 5.53
CA ILE A 29 17.74 7.85 6.70
C ILE A 29 17.70 9.30 6.20
N GLN A 30 16.62 10.02 6.49
CA GLN A 30 16.46 11.44 6.19
C GLN A 30 15.89 12.16 7.40
N GLY A 31 16.74 12.89 8.14
CA GLY A 31 16.39 13.45 9.44
C GLY A 31 15.92 12.34 10.40
N ASN A 32 14.71 12.49 10.95
CA ASN A 32 14.09 11.50 11.85
C ASN A 32 13.32 10.38 11.11
N ILE A 33 13.39 10.34 9.77
CA ILE A 33 12.64 9.38 8.96
C ILE A 33 13.59 8.27 8.50
N THR A 34 13.26 7.02 8.86
CA THR A 34 13.96 5.84 8.35
C THR A 34 13.06 5.07 7.38
N GLY A 35 13.53 4.99 6.13
CA GLY A 35 12.91 4.19 5.08
C GLY A 35 13.41 2.76 5.10
N PHE A 36 12.49 1.81 4.92
CA PHE A 36 12.81 0.39 4.82
C PHE A 36 12.29 -0.16 3.49
N THR A 37 13.11 -0.94 2.81
CA THR A 37 12.68 -1.82 1.73
C THR A 37 12.34 -3.18 2.28
N ARG A 38 11.43 -3.87 1.60
CA ARG A 38 10.97 -5.19 2.00
C ARG A 38 11.34 -6.20 0.93
N ARG A 39 12.08 -7.26 1.29
CA ARG A 39 12.30 -8.40 0.38
C ARG A 39 11.04 -9.26 0.32
N THR A 40 10.64 -9.60 -0.89
CA THR A 40 9.42 -10.37 -1.16
C THR A 40 9.57 -11.79 -0.62
N ILE A 41 8.58 -12.25 0.12
CA ILE A 41 8.43 -13.64 0.60
C ILE A 41 7.18 -14.20 -0.05
N SER A 42 7.04 -15.53 -0.10
CA SER A 42 5.82 -16.27 -0.45
C SER A 42 4.54 -15.43 -0.22
N ARG A 43 4.04 -14.80 -1.31
CA ARG A 43 3.06 -13.71 -1.24
C ARG A 43 1.81 -14.17 -0.48
N CYS A 44 1.34 -15.38 -0.76
CA CYS A 44 0.19 -16.00 -0.13
C CYS A 44 0.33 -16.22 1.38
N LYS A 45 1.40 -16.92 1.83
CA LYS A 45 1.57 -17.28 3.24
C LYS A 45 1.76 -16.03 4.09
N HIS A 46 2.52 -15.07 3.58
CA HIS A 46 2.72 -13.80 4.24
C HIS A 46 1.40 -13.05 4.43
N TRP A 47 0.64 -12.82 3.36
CA TRP A 47 -0.59 -12.04 3.45
C TRP A 47 -1.67 -12.76 4.24
N ARG A 48 -1.76 -14.09 4.16
CA ARG A 48 -2.64 -14.87 5.03
C ARG A 48 -2.33 -14.60 6.51
N CYS A 49 -1.04 -14.62 6.89
CA CYS A 49 -0.64 -14.31 8.26
C CYS A 49 -0.99 -12.88 8.67
N VAL A 50 -0.68 -11.89 7.83
CA VAL A 50 -0.95 -10.47 8.15
C VAL A 50 -2.44 -10.23 8.30
N LEU A 51 -3.24 -10.65 7.32
CA LEU A 51 -4.70 -10.47 7.34
C LEU A 51 -5.32 -11.16 8.55
N SER A 52 -4.86 -12.37 8.90
CA SER A 52 -5.31 -13.08 10.11
C SER A 52 -4.99 -12.33 11.40
N LYS A 53 -3.79 -11.73 11.53
CA LYS A 53 -3.39 -10.96 12.73
C LYS A 53 -4.21 -9.68 12.93
N TYR A 54 -4.82 -9.17 11.86
CA TYR A 54 -5.71 -8.02 11.88
C TYR A 54 -7.20 -8.42 11.83
N ASP A 55 -7.52 -9.71 11.94
CA ASP A 55 -8.90 -10.23 11.88
C ASP A 55 -9.65 -9.89 10.57
N MET A 56 -8.91 -9.78 9.45
CA MET A 56 -9.43 -9.40 8.13
C MET A 56 -9.73 -10.60 7.22
N LEU A 57 -9.88 -11.80 7.79
CA LEU A 57 -10.25 -12.99 7.04
C LEU A 57 -11.62 -13.48 7.50
N THR A 58 -12.47 -13.84 6.55
CA THR A 58 -13.73 -14.54 6.81
C THR A 58 -13.46 -15.94 7.38
N PRO A 59 -14.48 -16.64 7.93
CA PRO A 59 -14.33 -18.04 8.36
C PRO A 59 -13.85 -18.99 7.26
N THR A 60 -14.10 -18.65 5.98
CA THR A 60 -13.63 -19.41 4.82
C THR A 60 -12.21 -19.04 4.38
N GLY A 61 -11.54 -18.13 5.08
CA GLY A 61 -10.17 -17.70 4.82
C GLY A 61 -10.02 -16.75 3.63
N ARG A 62 -11.13 -16.14 3.16
CA ARG A 62 -11.15 -15.08 2.14
C ARG A 62 -11.01 -13.70 2.81
N LEU A 63 -10.62 -12.69 2.04
CA LEU A 63 -10.57 -11.31 2.53
C LEU A 63 -11.96 -10.85 2.96
N ASP A 64 -12.05 -10.32 4.18
CA ASP A 64 -13.16 -9.49 4.63
C ASP A 64 -12.87 -8.05 4.19
N ASP A 65 -13.49 -7.63 3.08
CA ASP A 65 -13.18 -6.33 2.48
C ASP A 65 -13.68 -5.16 3.32
N GLU A 66 -14.80 -5.32 4.02
CA GLU A 66 -15.32 -4.34 4.97
C GLU A 66 -14.31 -4.06 6.08
N LYS A 67 -13.81 -5.10 6.75
CA LYS A 67 -12.79 -4.93 7.80
C LYS A 67 -11.49 -4.33 7.26
N TYR A 68 -11.10 -4.69 6.04
CA TYR A 68 -9.93 -4.08 5.40
C TYR A 68 -10.16 -2.59 5.12
N TYR A 69 -11.33 -2.17 4.64
CA TYR A 69 -11.62 -0.75 4.43
C TYR A 69 -11.67 0.04 5.75
N ILE A 70 -12.27 -0.52 6.80
CA ILE A 70 -12.26 0.08 8.14
C ILE A 70 -10.82 0.30 8.63
N HIS A 71 -9.92 -0.65 8.36
CA HIS A 71 -8.51 -0.48 8.69
C HIS A 71 -7.82 0.62 7.89
N LEU A 72 -8.15 0.78 6.61
CA LEU A 72 -7.66 1.90 5.81
C LEU A 72 -8.20 3.25 6.31
N ASP A 73 -9.43 3.28 6.81
CA ASP A 73 -10.03 4.49 7.38
C ASP A 73 -9.32 4.88 8.69
N LYS A 74 -9.06 3.93 9.58
CA LYS A 74 -8.22 4.16 10.77
C LYS A 74 -6.81 4.63 10.41
N TRP A 75 -6.24 4.10 9.33
CA TRP A 75 -4.95 4.58 8.84
C TRP A 75 -5.03 6.04 8.39
N VAL A 76 -6.12 6.46 7.73
CA VAL A 76 -6.35 7.86 7.33
C VAL A 76 -6.58 8.78 8.52
N GLU A 77 -7.29 8.34 9.55
CA GLU A 77 -7.47 9.12 10.79
C GLU A 77 -6.12 9.54 11.40
N LEU A 78 -5.14 8.64 11.36
CA LEU A 78 -3.77 8.90 11.80
C LEU A 78 -2.93 9.67 10.78
N ASN A 79 -3.36 9.72 9.51
CA ASN A 79 -2.62 10.29 8.39
C ASN A 79 -3.53 11.17 7.51
N PRO A 80 -4.13 12.24 8.07
CA PRO A 80 -5.23 12.96 7.42
C PRO A 80 -4.84 13.63 6.09
N SER A 81 -3.55 13.94 5.89
CA SER A 81 -3.05 14.47 4.62
C SER A 81 -3.28 13.52 3.43
N PHE A 82 -3.41 12.22 3.69
CA PHE A 82 -3.65 11.19 2.67
C PHE A 82 -5.13 10.88 2.43
N ALA A 83 -6.07 11.54 3.12
CA ALA A 83 -7.49 11.20 3.06
C ALA A 83 -8.05 11.17 1.62
N ASN A 84 -7.77 12.22 0.83
CA ASN A 84 -8.25 12.29 -0.55
C ASN A 84 -7.61 11.20 -1.43
N ALA A 85 -6.29 10.99 -1.31
CA ALA A 85 -5.59 9.96 -2.08
C ALA A 85 -6.11 8.56 -1.73
N MET A 86 -6.35 8.27 -0.45
CA MET A 86 -6.91 7.00 0.01
C MET A 86 -8.35 6.80 -0.47
N LEU A 87 -9.21 7.82 -0.37
CA LEU A 87 -10.60 7.73 -0.83
C LEU A 87 -10.65 7.35 -2.31
N ASN A 88 -9.90 8.05 -3.14
CA ASN A 88 -9.86 7.79 -4.58
C ASN A 88 -9.21 6.43 -4.90
N ALA A 89 -8.19 6.01 -4.14
CA ALA A 89 -7.60 4.69 -4.25
C ALA A 89 -8.63 3.58 -3.97
N LYS A 90 -9.39 3.70 -2.88
CA LYS A 90 -10.46 2.74 -2.52
C LYS A 90 -11.46 2.59 -3.66
N VAL A 91 -11.95 3.71 -4.21
CA VAL A 91 -12.92 3.69 -5.32
C VAL A 91 -12.32 3.02 -6.56
N ASN A 92 -11.16 3.51 -7.03
CA ASN A 92 -10.53 3.02 -8.25
C ASN A 92 -10.17 1.52 -8.18
N CYS A 93 -9.56 1.10 -7.07
CA CYS A 93 -9.12 -0.27 -6.90
C CYS A 93 -10.30 -1.22 -6.63
N LYS A 94 -11.35 -0.78 -5.92
CA LYS A 94 -12.57 -1.61 -5.75
C LYS A 94 -13.21 -1.91 -7.10
N LEU A 95 -13.36 -0.90 -7.96
CA LEU A 95 -13.91 -1.07 -9.31
C LEU A 95 -13.05 -2.02 -10.15
N SER A 96 -11.73 -1.88 -10.08
CA SER A 96 -10.76 -2.68 -10.84
C SER A 96 -10.70 -4.16 -10.45
N PHE A 97 -11.17 -4.52 -9.25
CA PHE A 97 -11.13 -5.88 -8.71
C PHE A 97 -12.54 -6.42 -8.42
N ARG A 98 -13.61 -5.70 -8.76
CA ARG A 98 -15.01 -6.08 -8.42
C ARG A 98 -15.39 -7.49 -8.88
N HIS A 99 -14.86 -7.95 -10.01
CA HIS A 99 -15.19 -9.24 -10.62
C HIS A 99 -14.48 -10.43 -9.98
N VAL A 100 -13.49 -10.18 -9.10
CA VAL A 100 -12.69 -11.22 -8.43
C VAL A 100 -12.84 -11.19 -6.91
N MET A 101 -13.74 -10.35 -6.39
CA MET A 101 -14.07 -10.32 -4.96
C MET A 101 -15.02 -11.47 -4.60
N PRO A 102 -14.88 -12.08 -3.40
CA PRO A 102 -13.88 -11.81 -2.37
C PRO A 102 -12.53 -12.49 -2.67
N LEU A 103 -11.45 -11.74 -2.46
CA LEU A 103 -10.09 -12.19 -2.77
C LEU A 103 -9.61 -13.28 -1.81
N ASP A 104 -8.81 -14.23 -2.30
CA ASP A 104 -7.96 -15.00 -1.41
C ASP A 104 -6.69 -14.21 -0.98
N PRO A 105 -5.93 -14.69 0.02
CA PRO A 105 -4.71 -14.01 0.45
C PRO A 105 -3.59 -13.93 -0.60
N CYS A 106 -3.57 -14.80 -1.61
CA CYS A 106 -2.61 -14.70 -2.72
C CYS A 106 -2.95 -13.52 -3.63
N GLU A 107 -4.24 -13.34 -3.92
CA GLU A 107 -4.77 -12.27 -4.78
C GLU A 107 -4.74 -10.91 -4.09
N PHE A 108 -4.85 -10.89 -2.75
CA PHE A 108 -4.80 -9.67 -1.94
C PHE A 108 -3.57 -8.80 -2.23
N TYR A 109 -2.40 -9.39 -2.52
CA TYR A 109 -1.20 -8.62 -2.84
C TYR A 109 -1.41 -7.64 -4.01
N ASN A 110 -2.11 -8.07 -5.05
CA ASN A 110 -2.33 -7.25 -6.24
C ASN A 110 -3.32 -6.13 -5.95
N PHE A 111 -4.37 -6.44 -5.18
CA PHE A 111 -5.35 -5.45 -4.74
C PHE A 111 -4.74 -4.40 -3.79
N HIS A 112 -3.98 -4.84 -2.79
CA HIS A 112 -3.21 -3.96 -1.91
C HIS A 112 -2.17 -3.15 -2.68
N GLY A 113 -1.51 -3.77 -3.67
CA GLY A 113 -0.59 -3.10 -4.59
C GLY A 113 -1.25 -1.98 -5.38
N CYS A 114 -2.50 -2.17 -5.83
CA CYS A 114 -3.28 -1.10 -6.48
C CYS A 114 -3.45 0.10 -5.55
N ILE A 115 -3.91 -0.13 -4.31
CA ILE A 115 -4.11 0.94 -3.32
C ILE A 115 -2.81 1.70 -3.06
N ARG A 116 -1.73 0.96 -2.81
CA ARG A 116 -0.40 1.53 -2.55
C ARG A 116 0.09 2.35 -3.73
N ASN A 117 0.04 1.82 -4.95
CA ASN A 117 0.51 2.51 -6.13
C ASN A 117 -0.29 3.79 -6.38
N TYR A 118 -1.61 3.76 -6.16
CA TYR A 118 -2.44 4.95 -6.26
C TYR A 118 -1.98 6.04 -5.27
N ILE A 119 -1.70 5.65 -4.02
CA ILE A 119 -1.20 6.58 -3.00
C ILE A 119 0.19 7.11 -3.35
N ASP A 120 1.08 6.26 -3.85
CA ASP A 120 2.43 6.66 -4.29
C ASP A 120 2.36 7.71 -5.43
N LEU A 121 1.43 7.57 -6.38
CA LEU A 121 1.24 8.51 -7.49
C LEU A 121 0.59 9.84 -7.07
N ASN A 122 -0.29 9.81 -6.06
CA ASN A 122 -1.03 10.99 -5.57
C ASN A 122 -0.52 11.46 -4.20
N CYS A 123 0.77 11.23 -3.94
CA CYS A 123 1.33 11.38 -2.63
C CYS A 123 1.36 12.86 -2.16
N PRO A 124 0.73 13.18 -1.01
CA PRO A 124 0.79 14.52 -0.41
C PRO A 124 2.14 14.81 0.26
N ALA A 125 2.85 13.79 0.73
CA ALA A 125 4.11 13.90 1.46
C ALA A 125 5.31 13.55 0.56
N TYR A 126 5.44 14.30 -0.52
CA TYR A 126 6.45 14.09 -1.54
C TYR A 126 7.78 14.73 -1.16
N VAL A 127 8.90 14.03 -1.36
CA VAL A 127 10.23 14.53 -1.01
C VAL A 127 10.65 15.63 -1.97
N ASN A 128 10.99 16.81 -1.43
CA ASN A 128 11.42 17.96 -2.22
C ASN A 128 12.90 17.86 -2.60
N THR A 129 13.22 17.05 -3.61
CA THR A 129 14.55 16.95 -4.22
C THR A 129 14.42 17.00 -5.75
N PRO A 130 15.44 17.46 -6.49
CA PRO A 130 15.40 17.51 -7.95
C PRO A 130 15.02 16.16 -8.57
N GLN A 131 15.58 15.06 -8.06
CA GLN A 131 15.33 13.72 -8.58
C GLN A 131 13.88 13.29 -8.36
N CYS A 132 13.29 13.66 -7.22
CA CYS A 132 11.89 13.37 -6.98
C CYS A 132 10.99 14.28 -7.81
N ALA A 133 11.36 15.55 -8.05
CA ALA A 133 10.62 16.42 -8.96
C ALA A 133 10.50 15.81 -10.37
N GLU A 134 11.59 15.27 -10.92
CA GLU A 134 11.60 14.55 -12.19
C GLU A 134 10.64 13.34 -12.19
N VAL A 135 10.66 12.53 -11.12
CA VAL A 135 9.74 11.37 -10.99
C VAL A 135 8.29 11.82 -10.91
N LYS A 136 7.99 12.92 -10.21
CA LYS A 136 6.64 13.49 -10.10
C LYS A 136 6.13 13.98 -11.45
N GLU A 137 6.99 14.65 -12.21
CA GLU A 137 6.69 15.14 -13.56
C GLU A 137 6.42 13.97 -14.52
N PHE A 138 7.30 12.97 -14.54
CA PHE A 138 7.09 11.74 -15.30
C PHE A 138 5.77 11.04 -14.96
N HIS A 139 5.44 10.91 -13.68
CA HIS A 139 4.15 10.35 -13.25
C HIS A 139 2.95 11.21 -13.67
N ALA A 140 3.11 12.54 -13.76
CA ALA A 140 2.06 13.44 -14.20
C ALA A 140 1.82 13.33 -15.71
N GLU A 141 2.88 13.28 -16.51
CA GLU A 141 2.81 13.10 -17.97
C GLU A 141 2.23 11.73 -18.35
N CYS A 142 2.68 10.67 -17.68
CA CYS A 142 2.27 9.31 -17.98
C CYS A 142 1.04 8.86 -17.17
N ARG A 143 0.34 9.78 -16.50
CA ARG A 143 -0.76 9.50 -15.55
C ARG A 143 -1.83 8.58 -16.13
N GLU A 144 -2.18 8.79 -17.38
CA GLU A 144 -3.22 8.01 -18.06
C GLU A 144 -2.82 6.55 -18.31
N PHE A 145 -1.52 6.23 -18.40
CA PHE A 145 -1.03 4.86 -18.50
C PHE A 145 -0.98 4.14 -17.15
N PHE A 146 -0.89 4.89 -16.05
CA PHE A 146 -0.89 4.31 -14.70
C PHE A 146 -2.30 3.95 -14.20
N TYR A 147 -3.34 4.57 -14.74
CA TYR A 147 -4.73 4.29 -14.41
C TYR A 147 -5.47 3.45 -15.47
N LYS A 148 -4.96 3.36 -16.69
CA LYS A 148 -5.47 2.43 -17.71
C LYS A 148 -4.94 1.02 -17.43
N LYS A 149 -5.85 0.05 -17.33
CA LYS A 149 -5.57 -1.37 -17.52
C LYS A 149 -5.81 -1.73 -18.98
#